data_AF-A0A6G6F6M8-F1
#
_entry.id   AF-A0A6G6F6M8-F1
#
_cell.length_a   1.000
_cell.length_b   1.000
_cell.length_c   1.000
_cell.angle_alpha   90.00
_cell.angle_beta   90.00
_cell.angle_gamma   90.00
#
_symmetry.space_group_name_H-M   'P 1'
#
loop_
_entity.id
_entity.type
_entity.pdbx_description
1 polymer ?
#
loop_
_entity_poly.entity_id
_entity_poly.type
_entity_poly.pdbx_seq_one_letter_code
_entity_poly.pdbx_strand_id
1 'polypeptide(L)'
;MATSTQPMHPLAPEHLPRFITAPGETDQMMVNVGIFLVGIILIIGVLYLTLHALPERMAHKRNSVQFQLIGILALLALFTHNNIFWLLALVIAVVEVPDFMTPLNSIARSLEKATWRAPDIGPEPDDSAQNGTGKTDHV
;
A
#
# COMPACT_ATOMS: atom_id res chain seq x y z
N MET A 1 67.84 22.79 -21.01
CA MET A 1 66.39 22.51 -21.14
C MET A 1 65.71 23.82 -21.49
N ALA A 2 65.36 24.00 -22.76
CA ALA A 2 64.77 25.25 -23.25
C ALA A 2 63.26 25.22 -23.04
N THR A 3 62.76 26.11 -22.19
CA THR A 3 61.33 26.40 -22.04
C THR A 3 60.86 27.14 -23.28
N SER A 4 60.17 26.45 -24.19
CA SER A 4 59.54 27.06 -25.36
C SER A 4 58.24 27.76 -24.94
N THR A 5 58.36 29.01 -24.51
CA THR A 5 57.22 29.93 -24.39
C THR A 5 56.70 30.25 -25.79
N GLN A 6 55.77 29.44 -26.28
CA GLN A 6 55.07 29.71 -27.54
C GLN A 6 54.22 30.98 -27.36
N PRO A 7 54.37 32.01 -28.21
CA PRO A 7 53.56 33.22 -28.14
C PRO A 7 52.10 32.84 -28.37
N MET A 8 51.20 33.31 -27.49
CA MET A 8 49.76 33.10 -27.66
C MET A 8 49.31 33.65 -29.01
N HIS A 9 48.51 32.86 -29.73
CA HIS A 9 48.04 33.21 -31.07
C HIS A 9 47.26 34.54 -31.02
N PRO A 10 47.49 35.51 -31.91
CA PRO A 10 46.88 36.85 -31.85
C PRO A 10 45.36 36.86 -32.02
N LEU A 11 44.75 35.74 -32.39
CA LEU A 11 43.30 35.51 -32.42
C LEU A 11 42.78 34.69 -31.22
N ALA A 12 43.63 34.40 -30.22
CA ALA A 12 43.22 33.71 -29.02
C ALA A 12 42.25 34.61 -28.23
N PRO A 13 41.08 34.09 -27.81
CA PRO A 13 40.16 34.84 -26.97
C PRO A 13 40.82 35.25 -25.66
N GLU A 14 40.80 36.55 -25.35
CA GLU A 14 41.27 37.13 -24.07
C GLU A 14 40.53 36.59 -22.84
N HIS A 15 39.33 36.02 -23.03
CA HIS A 15 38.52 35.46 -21.96
C HIS A 15 37.96 34.10 -22.37
N LEU A 16 38.26 33.09 -21.56
CA LEU A 16 37.57 31.81 -21.61
C LEU A 16 36.40 31.84 -20.63
N PRO A 17 35.27 31.18 -20.96
CA PRO A 17 34.18 31.04 -20.02
C PRO A 17 34.66 30.35 -18.75
N ARG A 18 34.15 30.77 -17.58
CA ARG A 18 34.56 30.26 -16.25
C ARG A 18 34.50 28.74 -16.05
N PHE A 19 33.84 28.01 -16.93
CA PHE A 19 33.67 26.57 -16.85
C PHE A 19 34.72 25.79 -17.66
N ILE A 20 35.57 26.46 -18.45
CA ILE A 20 36.70 25.86 -19.16
C ILE A 20 37.96 26.00 -18.29
N THR A 21 38.53 24.87 -17.89
CA THR A 21 39.73 24.81 -17.05
C THR A 21 41.01 24.80 -17.90
N ALA A 22 42.10 25.37 -17.39
CA ALA A 22 43.36 25.42 -18.12
C ALA A 22 44.02 24.03 -18.20
N PRO A 23 44.89 23.79 -19.20
CA PRO A 23 45.60 22.51 -19.32
C PRO A 23 46.45 22.24 -18.08
N GLY A 24 46.22 21.10 -17.42
CA GLY A 24 46.92 20.71 -16.18
C GLY A 24 46.13 20.97 -14.89
N GLU A 25 44.98 21.64 -14.96
CA GLU A 25 44.06 21.80 -13.84
C GLU A 25 42.94 20.74 -13.85
N THR A 26 42.29 20.54 -12.70
CA THR A 26 41.15 19.63 -12.58
C THR A 26 39.92 20.19 -13.28
N ASP A 27 39.33 19.41 -14.19
CA ASP A 27 38.07 19.74 -14.87
C ASP A 27 36.91 19.89 -13.86
N GLN A 28 36.53 21.14 -13.58
CA GLN A 28 35.47 21.46 -12.64
C GLN A 28 34.08 21.03 -13.12
N MET A 29 33.82 21.02 -14.43
CA MET A 29 32.54 20.57 -14.98
C MET A 29 32.40 19.06 -14.80
N MET A 30 33.46 18.30 -15.07
CA MET A 30 33.50 16.85 -14.82
C MET A 30 33.22 16.53 -13.34
N VAL A 31 33.87 17.24 -12.42
CA VAL A 31 33.66 17.04 -10.97
C VAL A 31 32.23 17.36 -10.57
N ASN A 32 31.68 18.50 -11.02
CA ASN A 32 30.32 18.91 -10.68
C ASN A 32 29.27 17.93 -11.22
N VAL A 33 29.42 17.47 -12.47
CA VAL A 33 28.54 16.46 -13.07
C VAL A 33 28.68 15.13 -12.34
N GLY A 34 29.90 14.73 -11.95
CA GLY A 34 30.12 13.52 -11.16
C GLY A 34 29.39 13.56 -9.82
N ILE A 35 29.52 14.64 -9.07
CA ILE A 35 28.82 14.84 -7.79
C ILE A 35 27.30 14.85 -8.01
N PHE A 36 26.83 15.58 -9.03
CA PHE A 36 25.42 15.66 -9.36
C PHE A 36 24.82 14.30 -9.74
N LEU A 37 25.53 13.51 -10.55
CA LEU A 37 25.14 12.17 -10.95
C LEU A 37 25.03 11.25 -9.74
N VAL A 38 26.03 11.25 -8.85
CA VAL A 38 25.98 10.48 -7.60
C VAL A 38 24.80 10.93 -6.73
N GLY A 39 24.57 12.24 -6.62
CA GLY A 39 23.42 12.79 -5.90
C GLY A 39 22.08 12.30 -6.45
N ILE A 40 21.88 12.36 -7.77
CA ILE A 40 20.66 11.84 -8.42
C ILE A 40 20.51 10.34 -8.19
N ILE A 41 21.58 9.55 -8.36
CA ILE A 41 21.52 8.10 -8.14
C ILE A 41 21.14 7.79 -6.70
N LEU A 42 21.68 8.51 -5.71
CA LEU A 42 21.30 8.33 -4.31
C LEU A 42 19.85 8.76 -4.05
N ILE A 43 19.39 9.88 -4.61
CA ILE A 43 18.00 10.32 -4.47
C ILE A 43 17.04 9.29 -5.06
N ILE A 44 17.30 8.83 -6.30
CA ILE A 44 16.50 7.80 -6.96
C ILE A 44 16.59 6.47 -6.20
N GLY A 45 17.77 6.09 -5.71
CA GLY A 45 17.97 4.88 -4.92
C GLY A 45 17.19 4.91 -3.61
N VAL A 46 17.27 6.01 -2.85
CA VAL A 46 16.49 6.20 -1.62
C VAL A 46 15.00 6.24 -1.92
N LEU A 47 14.58 6.91 -3.01
CA LEU A 47 13.19 6.94 -3.44
C LEU A 47 12.70 5.54 -3.83
N TYR A 48 13.50 4.77 -4.57
CA TYR A 48 13.21 3.40 -4.96
C TYR A 48 13.05 2.49 -3.73
N LEU A 49 13.98 2.57 -2.78
CA LEU A 49 13.89 1.82 -1.52
C LEU A 49 12.69 2.25 -0.68
N THR A 50 12.36 3.54 -0.66
CA THR A 50 11.21 4.09 0.08
C THR A 50 9.86 3.70 -0.56
N LEU A 51 9.78 3.71 -1.90
CA LEU A 51 8.61 3.26 -2.67
C LEU A 51 8.41 1.74 -2.62
N HIS A 52 9.47 0.97 -2.38
CA HIS A 52 9.40 -0.48 -2.16
C HIS A 52 9.09 -0.86 -0.70
N ALA A 53 9.45 -0.02 0.28
CA ALA A 53 9.06 -0.19 1.68
C ALA A 53 7.62 0.29 1.96
N LEU A 54 7.01 0.99 1.01
CA LEU A 54 5.61 1.45 1.04
C LEU A 54 4.59 0.29 1.12
N PRO A 55 4.70 -0.75 0.28
CA PRO A 55 3.91 -1.98 0.42
C PRO A 55 4.07 -2.66 1.79
N GLU A 56 5.29 -2.72 2.33
CA GLU A 56 5.60 -3.37 3.61
C GLU A 56 4.95 -2.65 4.79
N ARG A 57 5.06 -1.32 4.87
CA ARG A 57 4.48 -0.54 5.98
C ARG A 57 2.95 -0.51 6.00
N MET A 58 2.30 -0.73 4.85
CA MET A 58 0.84 -0.85 4.79
C MET A 58 0.34 -2.21 5.30
N ALA A 59 1.21 -3.22 5.36
CA ALA A 59 0.86 -4.55 5.86
C ALA A 59 0.74 -4.62 7.40
N HIS A 60 1.15 -3.60 8.15
CA HIS A 60 1.08 -3.59 9.63
C HIS A 60 -0.20 -2.98 10.20
N LYS A 61 -1.10 -2.44 9.36
CA LYS A 61 -2.36 -1.84 9.82
C LYS A 61 -3.57 -2.63 9.30
N ARG A 62 -3.97 -3.63 10.09
CA ARG A 62 -5.26 -4.38 10.06
C ARG A 62 -5.25 -5.72 9.30
N ASN A 63 -5.79 -6.72 10.00
CA ASN A 63 -5.83 -8.15 9.72
C ASN A 63 -6.63 -8.49 8.44
N SER A 64 -5.97 -8.57 7.29
CA SER A 64 -6.56 -9.10 6.06
C SER A 64 -5.46 -9.70 5.19
N VAL A 65 -5.54 -11.01 4.93
CA VAL A 65 -4.56 -11.82 4.16
C VAL A 65 -4.16 -11.20 2.80
N GLN A 66 -4.99 -10.33 2.23
CA GLN A 66 -4.68 -9.53 1.03
C GLN A 66 -3.51 -8.56 1.21
N PHE A 67 -3.38 -7.90 2.37
CA PHE A 67 -2.22 -7.05 2.65
C PHE A 67 -0.93 -7.86 2.80
N GLN A 68 -1.04 -9.11 3.26
CA GLN A 68 0.10 -10.04 3.31
C GLN A 68 0.52 -10.48 1.90
N LEU A 69 -0.45 -10.69 0.99
CA LEU A 69 -0.18 -11.02 -0.42
C LEU A 69 0.52 -9.85 -1.14
N ILE A 70 0.09 -8.62 -0.87
CA ILE A 70 0.74 -7.38 -1.37
C ILE A 70 2.19 -7.29 -0.86
N GLY A 71 2.42 -7.57 0.43
CA GLY A 71 3.76 -7.60 1.03
C GLY A 71 4.68 -8.66 0.40
N ILE A 72 4.17 -9.87 0.14
CA ILE A 72 4.94 -10.94 -0.53
C ILE A 72 5.26 -10.54 -1.97
N LEU A 73 4.31 -9.97 -2.72
CA LEU A 73 4.55 -9.48 -4.09
C LEU A 73 5.63 -8.40 -4.13
N ALA A 74 5.68 -7.51 -3.13
CA ALA A 74 6.71 -6.49 -3.02
C ALA A 74 8.09 -7.07 -2.68
N LEU A 75 8.15 -8.08 -1.80
CA LEU A 75 9.38 -8.82 -1.50
C LEU A 75 9.92 -9.56 -2.74
N LEU A 76 9.01 -10.13 -3.54
CA LEU A 76 9.33 -10.80 -4.80
C LEU A 76 9.82 -9.79 -5.87
N ALA A 77 9.20 -8.61 -5.95
CA ALA A 77 9.64 -7.52 -6.82
C ALA A 77 11.08 -7.07 -6.50
N LEU A 78 11.44 -7.05 -5.21
CA LEU A 78 12.78 -6.70 -4.74
C LEU A 78 13.81 -7.78 -5.07
N PHE A 79 13.47 -9.06 -4.87
CA PHE A 79 14.36 -10.19 -5.20
C PHE A 79 14.60 -10.32 -6.70
N THR A 80 13.57 -10.11 -7.52
CA THR A 80 13.63 -10.30 -8.98
C THR A 80 14.01 -9.02 -9.75
N HIS A 81 13.89 -7.84 -9.14
CA HIS A 81 14.15 -6.55 -9.80
C HIS A 81 13.31 -6.32 -11.08
N ASN A 82 12.08 -6.86 -11.11
CA ASN A 82 11.17 -6.72 -12.24
C ASN A 82 9.99 -5.81 -11.86
N ASN A 83 9.88 -4.69 -12.58
CA ASN A 83 8.87 -3.63 -12.38
C ASN A 83 7.42 -4.14 -12.45
N ILE A 84 7.18 -5.27 -13.11
CA ILE A 84 5.82 -5.81 -13.27
C ILE A 84 5.23 -6.25 -11.94
N PHE A 85 6.05 -6.78 -11.03
CA PHE A 85 5.60 -7.21 -9.71
C PHE A 85 5.26 -6.02 -8.81
N TRP A 86 6.00 -4.92 -8.93
CA TRP A 86 5.68 -3.67 -8.25
C TRP A 86 4.39 -3.04 -8.80
N LEU A 87 4.20 -3.05 -10.13
CA LEU A 87 2.96 -2.59 -10.77
C LEU A 87 1.75 -3.43 -10.33
N LEU A 88 1.88 -4.76 -10.28
CA LEU A 88 0.85 -5.67 -9.79
C LEU A 88 0.50 -5.40 -8.32
N ALA A 89 1.50 -5.19 -7.46
CA ALA A 89 1.29 -4.86 -6.06
C ALA A 89 0.54 -3.52 -5.91
N LEU A 90 0.87 -2.51 -6.72
CA LEU A 90 0.21 -1.21 -6.70
C LEU A 90 -1.24 -1.29 -7.18
N VAL A 91 -1.49 -2.00 -8.28
CA VAL A 91 -2.85 -2.21 -8.83
C VAL A 91 -3.73 -2.96 -7.82
N ILE A 92 -3.20 -4.01 -7.19
CA ILE A 92 -3.93 -4.76 -6.15
C ILE A 92 -4.14 -3.92 -4.89
N ALA A 93 -3.18 -3.08 -4.50
CA ALA A 93 -3.31 -2.22 -3.32
C ALA A 93 -4.37 -1.11 -3.49
N VAL A 94 -4.59 -0.61 -4.72
CA VAL A 94 -5.63 0.39 -5.01
C VAL A 94 -7.03 -0.22 -4.96
N VAL A 95 -7.17 -1.50 -5.29
CA VAL A 95 -8.43 -2.22 -5.19
C VAL A 95 -8.57 -2.76 -3.76
N GLU A 96 -9.08 -1.94 -2.85
CA GLU A 96 -9.54 -2.41 -1.54
C GLU A 96 -10.71 -3.37 -1.76
N VAL A 97 -10.44 -4.68 -1.69
CA VAL A 97 -11.52 -5.67 -1.72
C VAL A 97 -12.20 -5.59 -0.35
N PRO A 98 -13.48 -5.18 -0.27
CA PRO A 98 -14.15 -5.05 1.01
C PRO A 98 -14.32 -6.42 1.66
N ASP A 99 -14.31 -6.46 2.99
CA ASP A 99 -14.50 -7.71 3.74
C ASP A 99 -15.92 -8.24 3.51
N PHE A 100 -16.04 -9.17 2.57
CA PHE A 100 -17.29 -9.83 2.20
C PHE A 100 -17.67 -10.97 3.15
N MET A 101 -16.76 -11.44 4.02
CA MET A 101 -17.01 -12.58 4.90
C MET A 101 -17.76 -12.17 6.17
N THR A 102 -17.46 -10.98 6.69
CA THR A 102 -18.18 -10.41 7.85
C THR A 102 -19.69 -10.27 7.60
N PRO A 103 -20.17 -9.69 6.48
CA PRO A 103 -21.61 -9.63 6.18
C PRO A 103 -22.20 -11.00 5.83
N LEU A 104 -21.46 -11.92 5.19
CA LEU A 104 -21.98 -13.28 4.93
C LEU A 104 -22.24 -14.05 6.22
N ASN A 105 -21.33 -13.96 7.18
CA ASN A 105 -21.48 -14.57 8.50
C ASN A 105 -22.61 -13.93 9.32
N SER A 106 -22.87 -12.63 9.16
CA SER A 106 -24.00 -11.99 9.84
C SER A 106 -25.34 -12.46 9.26
N ILE A 107 -25.42 -12.67 7.94
CA ILE A 107 -26.59 -13.24 7.27
C ILE A 107 -26.81 -14.68 7.74
N ALA A 108 -25.77 -15.53 7.75
CA ALA A 108 -25.87 -16.91 8.23
C ALA A 108 -26.37 -16.99 9.68
N ARG A 109 -25.82 -16.15 10.57
CA ARG A 109 -26.27 -16.06 11.97
C ARG A 109 -27.70 -15.53 12.09
N SER A 110 -28.10 -14.59 11.24
CA SER A 110 -29.48 -14.07 11.23
C SER A 110 -30.48 -15.12 10.75
N LEU A 111 -30.10 -15.93 9.75
CA LEU A 111 -30.92 -17.02 9.22
C LEU A 111 -31.04 -18.17 10.21
N GLU A 112 -29.94 -18.54 10.88
CA GLU A 112 -29.92 -19.51 11.98
C GLU A 112 -30.90 -19.07 13.09
N LYS A 113 -30.82 -17.79 13.51
CA LYS A 113 -31.71 -17.24 14.53
C LYS A 113 -33.18 -17.15 14.09
N ALA A 114 -33.45 -16.86 12.82
CA ALA A 114 -34.81 -16.80 12.27
C ALA A 114 -35.43 -18.20 12.16
N THR A 115 -34.66 -19.19 11.73
CA THR A 115 -35.09 -20.60 11.63
C THR A 115 -35.33 -21.23 13.00
N TRP A 116 -34.65 -20.72 14.04
CA TRP A 116 -34.89 -21.10 15.43
C TRP A 116 -36.18 -20.50 16.03
N ARG A 117 -36.86 -19.53 15.38
CA ARG A 117 -38.01 -18.79 15.94
C ARG A 117 -39.34 -18.95 15.18
N ALA A 118 -39.70 -20.15 14.76
CA ALA A 118 -41.11 -20.57 14.59
C ALA A 118 -41.19 -22.11 14.49
N PRO A 119 -42.14 -22.80 15.17
CA PRO A 119 -43.51 -22.35 15.38
C PRO A 119 -44.02 -22.47 16.84
N ASP A 120 -44.36 -21.34 17.46
CA ASP A 120 -45.43 -21.29 18.47
C ASP A 120 -46.73 -20.93 17.75
N ILE A 121 -47.39 -21.94 17.18
CA ILE A 121 -48.83 -21.87 16.87
C ILE A 121 -49.46 -23.14 17.42
N GLY A 122 -49.92 -23.07 18.66
CA GLY A 122 -50.98 -23.90 19.20
C GLY A 122 -52.10 -22.96 19.66
N PRO A 123 -53.35 -23.16 19.22
CA PRO A 123 -54.45 -22.24 19.55
C PRO A 123 -54.73 -22.30 21.05
N GLU A 124 -54.98 -21.13 21.61
CA GLU A 124 -55.49 -20.94 22.97
C GLU A 124 -56.75 -21.81 23.17
N PRO A 125 -56.74 -22.78 24.11
CA PRO A 125 -57.96 -23.49 24.45
C PRO A 125 -58.83 -22.52 25.25
N ASP A 126 -59.86 -22.04 24.57
CA ASP A 126 -61.10 -21.54 25.14
C ASP A 126 -61.61 -22.52 26.22
N ASP A 127 -61.37 -22.20 27.49
CA ASP A 127 -61.98 -22.88 28.63
C ASP A 127 -63.24 -22.12 29.08
N SER A 128 -64.20 -22.03 28.16
CA SER A 128 -65.60 -21.77 28.46
C SER A 128 -66.36 -23.08 28.70
N ALA A 129 -65.83 -24.01 29.50
CA ALA A 129 -66.59 -25.22 29.85
C ALA A 129 -66.15 -25.91 31.15
N GLN A 130 -66.12 -25.21 32.29
CA GLN A 130 -66.30 -25.84 33.62
C GLN A 130 -66.50 -24.82 34.77
N ASN A 131 -67.66 -24.16 34.82
CA ASN A 131 -68.21 -23.70 36.09
C ASN A 131 -69.72 -23.94 36.11
N GLY A 132 -70.08 -25.20 36.31
CA GLY A 132 -71.45 -25.69 36.35
C GLY A 132 -71.60 -26.81 37.36
N THR A 133 -71.07 -26.65 38.57
CA THR A 133 -71.36 -27.57 39.69
C THR A 133 -71.46 -26.82 41.02
N GLY A 134 -72.71 -26.56 41.42
CA GLY A 134 -73.20 -26.59 42.80
C GLY A 134 -72.39 -25.89 43.89
N LYS A 135 -72.68 -24.61 44.13
CA LYS A 135 -72.63 -24.02 45.47
C LYS A 135 -74.03 -23.60 45.89
N THR A 136 -74.76 -24.55 46.47
CA THR A 136 -75.91 -24.27 47.34
C THR A 136 -75.37 -23.63 48.60
N ASP A 137 -75.60 -22.33 48.82
CA ASP A 137 -75.46 -21.69 50.13
C ASP A 137 -76.12 -20.31 50.07
N HIS A 138 -77.46 -20.19 50.12
CA HIS A 138 -78.13 -18.98 50.59
C HIS A 138 -79.58 -19.27 51.02
N VAL A 139 -79.86 -18.89 52.28
CA VAL A 139 -81.13 -18.73 53.02
C VAL A 139 -81.61 -19.95 53.82
#